data_AF-A0A8J7C277-F1
#
_entry.id   AF-A0A8J7C277-F1
#
_cell.length_a   1.000
_cell.length_b   1.000
_cell.length_c   1.000
_cell.angle_alpha   90.00
_cell.angle_beta   90.00
_cell.angle_gamma   90.00
#
_symmetry.space_group_name_H-M   'P 1'
#
loop_
_entity.id
_entity.type
_entity.pdbx_description
1 polymer ?
#
loop_
_entity_poly.entity_id
_entity_poly.type
_entity_poly.pdbx_seq_one_letter_code
_entity_poly.pdbx_strand_id
1 'polypeptide(L)'
;MNKQQPEQQRPPRRDEIRDHTVEVLVQGASNKADLLVVDVGQGPVVVKDFASKPWWTRVLGRLQIHREVRAYRWLAGDPAVPRFLGRIDPYALAMEKVEGRQLAFAPERRSDGPACIRGLRAAIDGIHRAGVVHMDLRGRENVLVLANGGIVLVDLAGAFCLRPGGLLHHLVFRWLTFPDETAFLKWKRNLTPEDLTQAELAMESRSQRYRSLWPFNRKPRPKEGQQ
;
A
#
# COMPACT_ATOMS: atom_id res chain seq x y z
N MET A 1 -27.33 -15.32 -1.64
CA MET A 1 -27.24 -13.98 -2.26
C MET A 1 -26.26 -14.09 -3.42
N ASN A 2 -26.78 -13.95 -4.63
CA ASN A 2 -26.11 -14.32 -5.88
C ASN A 2 -24.90 -13.39 -6.12
N LYS A 3 -23.68 -13.93 -6.14
CA LYS A 3 -22.51 -13.18 -6.62
C LYS A 3 -22.71 -12.99 -8.12
N GLN A 4 -23.21 -11.83 -8.52
CA GLN A 4 -23.01 -11.35 -9.89
C GLN A 4 -21.49 -11.38 -10.10
N GLN A 5 -21.03 -12.31 -10.94
CA GLN A 5 -19.68 -12.23 -11.48
C GLN A 5 -19.59 -10.85 -12.14
N PRO A 6 -18.68 -9.96 -11.73
CA PRO A 6 -18.63 -8.64 -12.32
C PRO A 6 -18.33 -8.80 -13.81
N GLU A 7 -19.33 -8.48 -14.64
CA GLU A 7 -19.10 -8.16 -16.05
C GLU A 7 -17.91 -7.21 -16.12
N GLN A 8 -16.99 -7.48 -17.05
CA GLN A 8 -15.62 -6.95 -17.08
C GLN A 8 -15.54 -5.45 -16.72
N GLN A 9 -15.27 -5.16 -15.46
CA GLN A 9 -15.12 -3.79 -14.98
C GLN A 9 -14.00 -3.09 -15.75
N ARG A 10 -14.33 -1.98 -16.39
CA ARG A 10 -13.36 -1.12 -17.09
C ARG A 10 -12.93 0.07 -16.22
N PRO A 11 -11.76 0.67 -16.48
CA PRO A 11 -11.45 1.98 -15.91
C PRO A 11 -12.47 3.03 -16.42
N PRO A 12 -13.00 3.91 -15.55
CA PRO A 12 -13.84 5.02 -15.99
C PRO A 12 -13.03 6.00 -16.85
N ARG A 13 -13.71 6.73 -17.74
CA ARG A 13 -13.13 7.83 -18.49
C ARG A 13 -12.99 9.05 -17.59
N ARG A 14 -12.14 10.00 -17.99
CA ARG A 14 -11.83 11.20 -17.21
C ARG A 14 -13.09 12.05 -16.92
N ASP A 15 -13.93 12.23 -17.93
CA ASP A 15 -15.20 12.96 -17.86
C ASP A 15 -16.24 12.24 -16.98
N GLU A 16 -16.21 10.91 -16.92
CA GLU A 16 -17.13 10.11 -16.11
C GLU A 16 -16.87 10.20 -14.60
N ILE A 17 -15.63 10.50 -14.17
CA ILE A 17 -15.25 10.42 -12.74
C ILE A 17 -16.15 11.29 -11.86
N ARG A 18 -16.37 12.56 -12.23
CA ARG A 18 -17.09 13.51 -11.38
C ARG A 18 -18.54 13.11 -11.20
N ASP A 19 -19.21 12.77 -12.29
CA ASP A 19 -20.65 12.53 -12.32
C ASP A 19 -21.02 11.14 -11.75
N HIS A 20 -20.05 10.22 -11.75
CA HIS A 20 -20.20 8.86 -11.23
C HIS A 20 -19.46 8.61 -9.91
N THR A 21 -18.94 9.64 -9.25
CA THR A 21 -18.35 9.50 -7.91
C THR A 21 -19.47 9.24 -6.90
N VAL A 22 -19.47 8.06 -6.30
CA VAL A 22 -20.45 7.66 -5.27
C VAL A 22 -19.97 7.92 -3.85
N GLU A 23 -18.65 7.93 -3.64
CA GLU A 23 -18.04 8.13 -2.33
C GLU A 23 -16.63 8.73 -2.47
N VAL A 24 -16.23 9.59 -1.54
CA VAL A 24 -14.84 10.10 -1.44
C VAL A 24 -14.18 9.41 -0.25
N LEU A 25 -13.31 8.42 -0.51
CA LEU A 25 -12.60 7.68 0.54
C LEU A 25 -11.58 8.57 1.24
N VAL A 26 -10.83 9.33 0.45
CA VAL A 26 -9.82 10.26 0.96
C VAL A 26 -9.83 11.51 0.10
N GLN A 27 -10.10 12.65 0.72
CA GLN A 27 -9.81 13.95 0.12
C GLN A 27 -8.36 14.31 0.44
N GLY A 28 -7.49 14.14 -0.55
CA GLY A 28 -6.07 14.37 -0.39
C GLY A 28 -5.77 15.84 -0.11
N ALA A 29 -4.88 16.11 0.85
CA ALA A 29 -4.28 17.43 0.99
C ALA A 29 -3.56 17.86 -0.31
N SER A 30 -3.04 19.08 -0.37
CA SER A 30 -2.39 19.63 -1.57
C SER A 30 -1.24 18.79 -2.15
N ASN A 31 -0.70 17.83 -1.38
CA ASN A 31 0.38 16.91 -1.75
C ASN A 31 -0.02 15.43 -1.87
N LYS A 32 -1.30 15.09 -1.69
CA LYS A 32 -1.83 13.72 -1.76
C LYS A 32 -2.91 13.61 -2.84
N ALA A 33 -3.06 12.44 -3.43
CA ALA A 33 -4.16 12.15 -4.36
C ALA A 33 -5.50 12.16 -3.63
N ASP A 34 -6.56 12.44 -4.37
CA ASP A 34 -7.90 12.04 -3.98
C ASP A 34 -8.08 10.55 -4.27
N LEU A 35 -8.75 9.84 -3.35
CA LEU A 35 -9.21 8.47 -3.55
C LEU A 35 -10.73 8.49 -3.61
N LEU A 36 -11.27 8.17 -4.78
CA LEU A 36 -12.69 8.26 -5.12
C LEU A 36 -13.22 6.86 -5.38
N VAL A 37 -14.43 6.56 -4.91
CA VAL A 37 -15.19 5.41 -5.40
C VAL A 37 -16.07 5.89 -6.54
N VAL A 38 -15.89 5.29 -7.71
CA VAL A 38 -16.63 5.61 -8.93
C VAL A 38 -17.41 4.38 -9.37
N ASP A 39 -18.67 4.56 -9.76
CA ASP A 39 -19.49 3.48 -10.32
C ASP A 39 -20.20 3.94 -11.61
N VAL A 40 -19.76 3.39 -12.74
CA VAL A 40 -20.31 3.65 -14.08
C VAL A 40 -21.37 2.61 -14.48
N GLY A 41 -21.99 1.94 -13.51
CA GLY A 41 -22.97 0.87 -13.72
C GLY A 41 -22.36 -0.53 -13.89
N GLN A 42 -21.06 -0.69 -13.59
CA GLN A 42 -20.32 -1.97 -13.62
C GLN A 42 -19.82 -2.39 -12.23
N GLY A 43 -20.26 -1.69 -11.20
CA GLY A 43 -19.84 -1.87 -9.83
C GLY A 43 -18.72 -0.90 -9.42
N PRO A 44 -18.53 -0.72 -8.11
CA PRO A 44 -17.65 0.31 -7.57
C PRO A 44 -16.17 -0.01 -7.82
N VAL A 45 -15.43 1.01 -8.25
CA VAL A 45 -13.97 0.97 -8.44
C VAL A 45 -13.33 2.11 -7.70
N VAL A 46 -12.06 1.95 -7.30
CA VAL A 46 -11.28 3.02 -6.66
C VAL A 46 -10.45 3.74 -7.71
N VAL A 47 -10.63 5.05 -7.78
CA VAL A 47 -9.86 5.97 -8.63
C VAL A 47 -8.93 6.79 -7.76
N LYS A 48 -7.63 6.74 -8.07
CA LYS A 48 -6.62 7.62 -7.48
C LYS A 48 -6.36 8.77 -8.45
N ASP A 49 -6.61 10.01 -8.02
CA ASP A 49 -6.57 11.17 -8.89
C ASP A 49 -5.79 12.36 -8.33
N PHE A 50 -4.90 12.91 -9.17
CA PHE A 50 -4.14 14.13 -8.90
C PHE A 50 -4.60 15.33 -9.73
N ALA A 51 -5.61 15.21 -10.60
CA ALA A 51 -5.98 16.25 -11.55
C ALA A 51 -6.42 17.57 -10.88
N SER A 52 -7.06 17.49 -9.71
CA SER A 52 -7.51 18.63 -8.90
C SER A 52 -6.36 19.36 -8.18
N LYS A 53 -5.13 18.81 -8.20
CA LYS A 53 -4.01 19.30 -7.38
C LYS A 53 -3.21 20.41 -8.08
N PRO A 54 -2.48 21.24 -7.30
CA PRO A 54 -1.59 22.26 -7.86
C PRO A 54 -0.60 21.67 -8.87
N TRP A 55 -0.14 22.48 -9.82
CA TRP A 55 0.67 22.01 -10.95
C TRP A 55 1.94 21.27 -10.51
N TRP A 56 2.63 21.73 -9.45
CA TRP A 56 3.82 21.06 -8.92
C TRP A 56 3.52 19.67 -8.36
N THR A 57 2.40 19.53 -7.63
CA THR A 57 1.93 18.23 -7.13
C THR A 57 1.55 17.32 -8.29
N ARG A 58 0.95 17.86 -9.35
CA ARG A 58 0.63 17.09 -10.56
C ARG A 58 1.88 16.55 -11.25
N VAL A 59 3.00 17.27 -11.27
CA VAL A 59 4.28 16.75 -11.81
C VAL A 59 4.75 15.54 -11.02
N LEU A 60 4.76 15.62 -9.68
CA LEU A 60 5.12 14.49 -8.83
C LEU A 60 4.10 13.34 -8.92
N GLY A 61 2.81 13.68 -9.02
CA GLY A 61 1.71 12.73 -9.19
C GLY A 61 1.84 11.91 -10.46
N ARG A 62 2.32 12.49 -11.57
CA ARG A 62 2.59 11.72 -12.81
C ARG A 62 3.63 10.62 -12.59
N LEU A 63 4.67 10.91 -11.80
CA LEU A 63 5.69 9.91 -11.46
C LEU A 63 5.09 8.83 -10.56
N GLN A 64 4.28 9.20 -9.56
CA GLN A 64 3.60 8.25 -8.68
C GLN A 64 2.67 7.33 -9.48
N ILE A 65 1.79 7.89 -10.31
CA ILE A 65 0.90 7.13 -11.19
C ILE A 65 1.69 6.21 -12.12
N HIS A 66 2.79 6.69 -12.72
CA HIS A 66 3.61 5.84 -13.58
C HIS A 66 4.21 4.64 -12.83
N ARG A 67 4.75 4.86 -11.63
CA ARG A 67 5.33 3.80 -10.80
C ARG A 67 4.28 2.81 -10.33
N GLU A 68 3.14 3.31 -9.88
CA GLU A 68 2.03 2.50 -9.39
C GLU A 68 1.41 1.66 -10.52
N VAL A 69 1.17 2.25 -11.69
CA VAL A 69 0.72 1.51 -12.89
C VAL A 69 1.73 0.44 -13.29
N ARG A 70 3.04 0.73 -13.22
CA ARG A 70 4.09 -0.26 -13.51
C ARG A 70 4.03 -1.42 -12.52
N ALA A 71 3.93 -1.14 -11.22
CA ALA A 71 3.86 -2.16 -10.17
C ALA A 71 2.60 -3.02 -10.31
N TYR A 72 1.45 -2.41 -10.54
CA TYR A 72 0.19 -3.11 -10.78
C TYR A 72 0.23 -4.03 -12.00
N ARG A 73 0.79 -3.57 -13.12
CA ARG A 73 0.98 -4.41 -14.32
C ARG A 73 1.96 -5.55 -14.07
N TRP A 74 2.99 -5.31 -13.26
CA TRP A 74 3.99 -6.31 -12.91
C TRP A 74 3.41 -7.41 -12.02
N LEU A 75 2.53 -7.05 -11.10
CA LEU A 75 1.84 -7.93 -10.15
C LEU A 75 0.46 -8.35 -10.65
N ALA A 76 0.22 -8.33 -11.97
CA ALA A 76 -1.07 -8.67 -12.54
C ALA A 76 -1.49 -10.09 -12.14
N GLY A 77 -2.63 -10.21 -11.46
CA GLY A 77 -3.17 -11.48 -10.97
C GLY A 77 -2.65 -11.93 -9.59
N ASP A 78 -1.77 -11.16 -8.95
CA ASP A 78 -1.34 -11.46 -7.58
C ASP A 78 -2.49 -11.12 -6.59
N PRO A 79 -2.94 -12.08 -5.76
CA PRO A 79 -4.04 -11.86 -4.82
C PRO A 79 -3.69 -10.91 -3.67
N ALA A 80 -2.40 -10.59 -3.46
CA ALA A 80 -1.94 -9.69 -2.42
C ALA A 80 -2.00 -8.21 -2.82
N VAL A 81 -2.45 -7.86 -4.02
CA VAL A 81 -2.66 -6.47 -4.45
C VAL A 81 -4.03 -6.29 -5.10
N PRO A 82 -4.62 -5.09 -5.09
CA PRO A 82 -5.84 -4.81 -5.83
C PRO A 82 -5.67 -5.12 -7.31
N ARG A 83 -6.69 -5.74 -7.91
CA ARG A 83 -6.78 -5.88 -9.36
C ARG A 83 -6.76 -4.50 -10.02
N PHE A 84 -5.82 -4.34 -10.94
CA PHE A 84 -5.67 -3.12 -11.71
C PHE A 84 -6.63 -3.11 -12.91
N LEU A 85 -7.41 -2.05 -13.05
CA LEU A 85 -8.34 -1.91 -14.17
C LEU A 85 -7.70 -1.11 -15.31
N GLY A 86 -6.90 -0.11 -14.99
CA GLY A 86 -6.18 0.63 -16.00
C GLY A 86 -5.73 2.02 -15.56
N ARG A 87 -4.91 2.62 -16.43
CA ARG A 87 -4.55 4.03 -16.32
C ARG A 87 -5.64 4.83 -17.02
N ILE A 88 -6.23 5.80 -16.33
CA ILE A 88 -7.22 6.70 -16.93
C ILE A 88 -6.49 7.74 -17.78
N ASP A 89 -5.48 8.40 -17.20
CA ASP A 89 -4.67 9.41 -17.88
C ASP A 89 -3.32 9.64 -17.14
N PRO A 90 -2.54 10.70 -17.44
CA PRO A 90 -1.29 10.95 -16.75
C PRO A 90 -1.37 11.10 -15.21
N TYR A 91 -2.52 11.49 -14.68
CA TYR A 91 -2.76 11.89 -13.29
C TYR A 91 -3.70 10.96 -12.53
N ALA A 92 -4.36 10.02 -13.22
CA ALA A 92 -5.25 9.07 -12.58
C ALA A 92 -5.11 7.63 -13.06
N LEU A 93 -5.42 6.72 -12.15
CA LEU A 93 -5.54 5.28 -12.39
C LEU A 93 -6.73 4.71 -11.64
N ALA A 94 -7.22 3.56 -12.11
CA ALA A 94 -8.33 2.83 -11.50
C ALA A 94 -7.92 1.41 -11.10
N MET A 95 -8.38 0.99 -9.94
CA MET A 95 -8.19 -0.34 -9.35
C MET A 95 -9.50 -0.81 -8.71
N GLU A 96 -9.60 -2.10 -8.41
CA GLU A 96 -10.79 -2.63 -7.76
C GLU A 96 -10.99 -1.99 -6.37
N LYS A 97 -12.26 -1.87 -5.95
CA LYS A 97 -12.57 -1.55 -4.56
C LYS A 97 -12.39 -2.80 -3.72
N VAL A 98 -11.41 -2.78 -2.82
CA VAL A 98 -11.15 -3.88 -1.89
C VAL A 98 -11.92 -3.64 -0.60
N GLU A 99 -12.88 -4.52 -0.32
CA GLU A 99 -13.61 -4.53 0.94
C GLU A 99 -12.78 -5.25 2.02
N GLY A 100 -12.05 -4.46 2.80
CA GLY A 100 -11.19 -4.96 3.86
C GLY A 100 -10.98 -3.92 4.94
N ARG A 101 -10.70 -4.38 6.16
CA ARG A 101 -10.35 -3.49 7.27
C ARG A 101 -8.86 -3.17 7.24
N GLN A 102 -8.49 -1.95 7.56
CA GLN A 102 -7.08 -1.60 7.72
C GLN A 102 -6.48 -2.36 8.90
N LEU A 103 -5.31 -2.98 8.71
CA LEU A 103 -4.59 -3.72 9.76
C LEU A 103 -4.34 -2.82 10.99
N ALA A 104 -4.14 -1.52 10.77
CA ALA A 104 -3.97 -0.54 11.83
C ALA A 104 -5.21 -0.32 12.71
N PHE A 105 -6.41 -0.62 12.26
CA PHE A 105 -7.64 -0.35 13.02
C PHE A 105 -8.42 -1.61 13.37
N ALA A 106 -7.81 -2.78 13.17
CA ALA A 106 -8.38 -4.06 13.58
C ALA A 106 -8.73 -4.06 15.07
N PRO A 107 -10.02 -4.15 15.47
CA PRO A 107 -10.43 -4.17 16.88
C PRO A 107 -9.95 -5.45 17.58
N GLU A 108 -9.68 -6.51 16.82
CA GLU A 108 -9.26 -7.83 17.26
C GLU A 108 -7.73 -8.01 17.36
N ARG A 109 -6.98 -6.91 17.46
CA ARG A 109 -5.50 -6.77 17.43
C ARG A 109 -4.65 -7.78 18.23
N ARG A 110 -5.25 -8.73 18.94
CA ARG A 110 -4.60 -9.86 19.62
C ARG A 110 -5.07 -11.25 19.17
N SER A 111 -6.36 -11.47 18.91
CA SER A 111 -6.87 -12.84 18.65
C SER A 111 -6.49 -13.36 17.27
N ASP A 112 -6.49 -12.51 16.25
CA ASP A 112 -6.13 -12.88 14.87
C ASP A 112 -4.70 -12.45 14.49
N GLY A 113 -3.98 -11.80 15.41
CA GLY A 113 -2.64 -11.25 15.22
C GLY A 113 -1.66 -12.23 14.55
N PRO A 114 -1.49 -13.45 15.07
CA PRO A 114 -0.60 -14.44 14.46
C PRO A 114 -0.98 -14.81 13.02
N ALA A 115 -2.28 -14.90 12.72
CA ALA A 115 -2.76 -15.20 11.37
C ALA A 115 -2.49 -14.01 10.42
N CYS A 116 -2.77 -12.79 10.86
CA CYS A 116 -2.47 -11.56 10.13
C CYS A 116 -0.97 -11.44 9.83
N ILE A 117 -0.08 -11.74 10.78
CA ILE A 117 1.37 -11.69 10.58
C ILE A 117 1.84 -12.74 9.58
N ARG A 118 1.32 -13.97 9.64
CA ARG A 118 1.61 -14.99 8.62
C ARG A 118 1.14 -14.57 7.23
N GLY A 119 -0.08 -14.03 7.13
CA GLY A 119 -0.62 -13.51 5.87
C GLY A 119 0.21 -12.36 5.31
N LEU A 120 0.64 -11.43 6.17
CA LEU A 120 1.45 -10.28 5.78
C LEU A 120 2.84 -10.73 5.30
N ARG A 121 3.47 -11.68 5.99
CA ARG A 121 4.74 -12.28 5.54
C ARG A 121 4.58 -12.91 4.16
N ALA A 122 3.53 -13.71 3.96
CA ALA A 122 3.26 -14.36 2.69
C ALA A 122 3.02 -13.36 1.54
N ALA A 123 2.28 -12.28 1.80
CA ALA A 123 2.05 -11.20 0.84
C ALA A 123 3.37 -10.49 0.45
N ILE A 124 4.19 -10.13 1.44
CA ILE A 124 5.50 -9.49 1.22
C ILE A 124 6.43 -10.42 0.44
N ASP A 125 6.52 -11.69 0.83
CA ASP A 125 7.31 -12.69 0.10
C ASP A 125 6.83 -12.89 -1.33
N GLY A 126 5.53 -12.84 -1.56
CA GLY A 126 4.92 -12.91 -2.89
C GLY A 126 5.44 -11.80 -3.80
N ILE A 127 5.28 -10.55 -3.38
CA ILE A 127 5.74 -9.40 -4.18
C ILE A 127 7.26 -9.38 -4.33
N HIS A 128 8.01 -9.76 -3.28
CA HIS A 128 9.48 -9.82 -3.32
C HIS A 128 9.98 -10.87 -4.31
N ARG A 129 9.37 -12.07 -4.33
CA ARG A 129 9.68 -13.12 -5.33
C ARG A 129 9.37 -12.67 -6.75
N ALA A 130 8.31 -11.88 -6.93
CA ALA A 130 8.00 -11.27 -8.23
C ALA A 130 9.00 -10.16 -8.62
N GLY A 131 9.93 -9.77 -7.73
CA GLY A 131 10.90 -8.71 -7.97
C GLY A 131 10.37 -7.31 -7.69
N VAL A 132 9.32 -7.20 -6.87
CA VAL A 132 8.72 -5.93 -6.46
C VAL A 132 8.93 -5.69 -4.97
N VAL A 133 9.39 -4.51 -4.60
CA VAL A 133 9.38 -4.00 -3.22
C VAL A 133 8.39 -2.87 -3.10
N HIS A 134 7.68 -2.78 -1.97
CA HIS A 134 6.61 -1.80 -1.79
C HIS A 134 7.13 -0.45 -1.26
N MET A 135 8.14 -0.46 -0.40
CA MET A 135 8.83 0.70 0.21
C MET A 135 8.06 1.50 1.26
N ASP A 136 6.74 1.30 1.41
CA ASP A 136 5.91 2.12 2.32
C ASP A 136 4.87 1.32 3.13
N LEU A 137 5.13 0.03 3.38
CA LEU A 137 4.25 -0.82 4.19
C LEU A 137 4.13 -0.40 5.67
N ARG A 138 4.86 0.64 6.08
CA ARG A 138 4.73 1.23 7.41
C ARG A 138 3.47 2.08 7.54
N GLY A 139 2.89 2.56 6.44
CA GLY A 139 1.62 3.30 6.44
C GLY A 139 0.51 2.50 7.12
N ARG A 140 -0.33 3.15 7.92
CA ARG A 140 -1.43 2.47 8.65
C ARG A 140 -2.53 2.00 7.72
N GLU A 141 -2.67 2.71 6.61
CA GLU A 141 -3.66 2.55 5.55
C GLU A 141 -3.23 1.54 4.47
N ASN A 142 -1.93 1.17 4.40
CA ASN A 142 -1.35 0.43 3.28
C ASN A 142 -1.51 -1.10 3.36
N VAL A 143 -2.09 -1.62 4.45
CA VAL A 143 -2.32 -3.05 4.65
C VAL A 143 -3.77 -3.28 5.03
N LEU A 144 -4.50 -3.99 4.18
CA LEU A 144 -5.89 -4.38 4.39
C LEU A 144 -5.97 -5.87 4.74
N VAL A 145 -6.91 -6.18 5.64
CA VAL A 145 -7.29 -7.54 6.01
C VAL A 145 -8.71 -7.78 5.49
N LEU A 146 -8.84 -8.77 4.61
CA LEU A 146 -10.11 -9.18 4.03
C LEU A 146 -10.95 -9.97 5.04
N ALA A 147 -12.25 -10.08 4.80
CA ALA A 147 -13.16 -10.86 5.66
C ALA A 147 -12.78 -12.35 5.77
N ASN A 148 -12.10 -12.91 4.77
CA ASN A 148 -11.60 -14.29 4.78
C ASN A 148 -10.20 -14.42 5.44
N GLY A 149 -9.64 -13.35 5.99
CA GLY A 149 -8.30 -13.31 6.58
C GLY A 149 -7.15 -13.07 5.57
N GLY A 150 -7.45 -12.92 4.28
CA GLY A 150 -6.46 -12.56 3.27
C GLY A 150 -5.85 -11.17 3.51
N ILE A 151 -4.59 -10.98 3.10
CA ILE A 151 -3.90 -9.69 3.20
C ILE A 151 -3.77 -9.06 1.82
N VAL A 152 -4.16 -7.80 1.71
CA VAL A 152 -3.98 -6.99 0.50
C VAL A 152 -3.14 -5.76 0.82
N LEU A 153 -2.10 -5.55 0.03
CA LEU A 153 -1.19 -4.42 0.11
C LEU A 153 -1.67 -3.34 -0.88
N VAL A 154 -1.87 -2.12 -0.39
CA VAL A 154 -2.40 -1.00 -1.18
C VAL A 154 -1.41 0.17 -1.21
N ASP A 155 -1.59 1.06 -2.18
CA ASP A 155 -0.70 2.20 -2.47
C ASP A 155 0.72 1.78 -2.93
N LEU A 156 0.82 1.38 -4.19
CA LEU A 156 2.10 0.98 -4.81
C LEU A 156 2.88 2.19 -5.37
N ALA A 157 2.55 3.43 -5.01
CA ALA A 157 3.24 4.61 -5.52
C ALA A 157 4.74 4.65 -5.19
N GLY A 158 5.11 4.09 -4.03
CA GLY A 158 6.50 3.94 -3.58
C GLY A 158 7.25 2.76 -4.21
N ALA A 159 6.56 1.86 -4.91
CA ALA A 159 7.13 0.58 -5.28
C ALA A 159 8.30 0.70 -6.27
N PHE A 160 9.20 -0.29 -6.22
CA PHE A 160 10.24 -0.51 -7.21
C PHE A 160 10.14 -1.93 -7.76
N CYS A 161 10.29 -2.06 -9.09
CA CYS A 161 10.28 -3.35 -9.77
C CYS A 161 11.65 -3.60 -10.41
N LEU A 162 12.26 -4.74 -10.10
CA LEU A 162 13.46 -5.25 -10.75
C LEU A 162 13.18 -6.66 -11.27
N ARG A 163 13.63 -6.96 -12.48
CA ARG A 163 13.46 -8.30 -13.06
C ARG A 163 14.18 -9.35 -12.20
N PRO A 164 13.47 -10.36 -11.65
CA PRO A 164 14.10 -11.46 -10.94
C PRO A 164 15.19 -12.13 -11.80
N GLY A 165 16.33 -12.43 -11.19
CA GLY A 165 17.48 -13.02 -11.87
C GLY A 165 18.34 -12.06 -12.71
N GLY A 166 17.98 -10.77 -12.80
CA GLY A 166 18.81 -9.76 -13.47
C GLY A 166 20.00 -9.30 -12.61
N LEU A 167 21.03 -8.72 -13.24
CA LEU A 167 22.22 -8.19 -12.55
C LEU A 167 21.85 -7.20 -11.43
N LEU A 168 21.01 -6.20 -11.73
CA LEU A 168 20.55 -5.24 -10.73
C LEU A 168 19.78 -5.90 -9.59
N HIS A 169 18.96 -6.92 -9.90
CA HIS A 169 18.24 -7.66 -8.87
C HIS A 169 19.22 -8.35 -7.92
N HIS A 170 20.27 -9.01 -8.43
CA HIS A 170 21.29 -9.64 -7.59
C HIS A 170 22.11 -8.64 -6.76
N LEU A 171 22.43 -7.47 -7.32
CA LEU A 171 23.27 -6.49 -6.65
C LEU A 171 22.53 -5.70 -5.56
N VAL A 172 21.31 -5.23 -5.84
CA VAL A 172 20.66 -4.22 -4.99
C VAL A 172 19.34 -4.66 -4.36
N PHE A 173 18.66 -5.71 -4.85
CA PHE A 173 17.30 -6.02 -4.41
C PHE A 173 17.22 -6.32 -2.91
N ARG A 174 18.19 -7.06 -2.36
CA ARG A 174 18.27 -7.34 -0.91
C ARG A 174 18.30 -6.08 -0.04
N TRP A 175 18.87 -4.98 -0.54
CA TRP A 175 18.89 -3.71 0.18
C TRP A 175 17.56 -2.97 0.04
N LEU A 176 16.91 -3.10 -1.12
CA LEU A 176 15.61 -2.51 -1.40
C LEU A 176 14.46 -3.19 -0.62
N THR A 177 14.62 -4.43 -0.16
CA THR A 177 13.61 -5.11 0.68
C THR A 177 13.63 -4.61 2.13
N PHE A 178 14.73 -3.96 2.57
CA PHE A 178 14.91 -3.54 3.96
C PHE A 178 13.75 -2.66 4.48
N PRO A 179 13.24 -1.64 3.75
CA PRO A 179 12.07 -0.88 4.20
C PRO A 179 10.85 -1.75 4.49
N ASP A 180 10.54 -2.74 3.64
CA ASP A 180 9.42 -3.66 3.83
C ASP A 180 9.64 -4.59 5.03
N GLU A 181 10.85 -5.13 5.19
CA GLU A 181 11.20 -5.97 6.35
C GLU A 181 11.06 -5.19 7.67
N THR A 182 11.54 -3.95 7.70
CA THR A 182 11.36 -3.11 8.89
C THR A 182 9.91 -2.67 9.12
N ALA A 183 9.07 -2.70 8.08
CA ALA A 183 7.63 -2.49 8.21
C ALA A 183 6.95 -3.72 8.79
N PHE A 184 7.32 -4.92 8.30
CA PHE A 184 6.87 -6.19 8.85
C PHE A 184 7.17 -6.30 10.34
N LEU A 185 8.40 -5.99 10.78
CA LEU A 185 8.76 -6.01 12.20
C LEU A 185 7.93 -5.05 13.05
N LYS A 186 7.60 -3.86 12.52
CA LYS A 186 6.69 -2.92 13.19
C LYS A 186 5.32 -3.57 13.40
N TRP A 187 4.77 -4.23 12.39
CA TRP A 187 3.47 -4.89 12.49
C TRP A 187 3.52 -6.09 13.43
N LYS A 188 4.55 -6.93 13.33
CA LYS A 188 4.79 -8.05 14.24
C LYS A 188 4.86 -7.59 15.69
N ARG A 189 5.61 -6.53 15.97
CA ARG A 189 5.67 -5.93 17.32
C ARG A 189 4.32 -5.43 17.84
N ASN A 190 3.46 -4.93 16.96
CA ASN A 190 2.16 -4.38 17.36
C ASN A 190 1.10 -5.46 17.59
N LEU A 191 1.20 -6.60 16.88
CA LEU A 191 0.16 -7.64 16.86
C LEU A 191 0.54 -8.89 17.65
N THR A 192 1.83 -9.23 17.68
CA THR A 192 2.38 -10.42 18.34
C THR A 192 3.73 -10.09 18.99
N PRO A 193 3.78 -9.16 19.97
CA PRO A 193 5.04 -8.75 20.61
C PRO A 193 5.76 -9.92 21.28
N GLU A 194 5.03 -10.90 21.80
CA GLU A 194 5.55 -12.13 22.42
C GLU A 194 6.32 -13.04 21.44
N ASP A 195 6.03 -12.96 20.14
CA ASP A 195 6.65 -13.80 19.10
C ASP A 195 7.93 -13.18 18.51
N LEU A 196 8.38 -12.04 19.03
CA LEU A 196 9.59 -11.36 18.56
C LEU A 196 10.85 -12.11 19.03
N THR A 197 11.65 -12.54 18.06
CA THR A 197 12.96 -13.15 18.33
C THR A 197 14.02 -12.10 18.67
N GLN A 198 15.09 -12.53 19.34
CA GLN A 198 16.23 -11.65 19.66
C GLN A 198 16.89 -11.04 18.39
N ALA A 199 16.95 -11.80 17.30
CA ALA A 199 17.47 -11.32 16.03
C ALA A 199 16.61 -10.18 15.44
N GLU A 200 15.28 -10.32 15.50
CA GLU A 200 14.33 -9.31 15.03
C GLU A 200 14.39 -8.04 15.89
N LEU A 201 14.53 -8.17 17.22
CA LEU A 201 14.73 -7.04 18.14
C LEU A 201 16.03 -6.28 17.84
N ALA A 202 17.11 -7.00 17.54
CA ALA A 202 18.38 -6.40 17.15
C ALA A 202 18.28 -5.66 15.80
N MET A 203 17.61 -6.26 14.81
CA MET A 203 17.35 -5.63 13.52
C MET A 203 16.48 -4.37 13.65
N GLU A 204 15.43 -4.43 14.47
CA GLU A 204 14.57 -3.29 14.76
C GLU A 204 15.39 -2.15 15.39
N SER A 205 16.20 -2.45 16.39
CA SER A 205 17.06 -1.47 17.08
C SER A 205 18.05 -0.80 16.12
N ARG A 206 18.69 -1.56 15.23
CA ARG A 206 19.56 -1.01 14.17
C ARG A 206 18.78 -0.09 13.23
N SER A 207 17.59 -0.51 12.82
CA SER A 207 16.72 0.26 11.92
C SER A 207 16.25 1.57 12.56
N GLN A 208 15.96 1.56 13.86
CA GLN A 208 15.63 2.76 14.62
C GLN A 208 16.82 3.72 14.71
N ARG A 209 18.05 3.21 14.89
CA ARG A 209 19.28 4.03 14.88
C ARG A 209 19.52 4.70 13.53
N TYR A 210 19.39 3.97 12.43
CA TYR A 210 19.48 4.58 11.08
C TYR A 210 18.41 5.65 10.87
N ARG A 211 17.21 5.43 11.40
CA ARG A 211 16.10 6.41 11.33
C ARG A 211 16.28 7.61 12.24
N SER A 212 16.94 7.49 13.39
CA SER A 212 17.26 8.63 14.25
C SER A 212 18.35 9.52 13.65
N LEU A 213 19.18 8.96 12.77
CA LEU A 213 20.19 9.69 11.99
C LEU A 213 19.60 10.38 10.74
N TRP A 214 18.33 10.13 10.41
CA TRP A 214 17.68 10.76 9.27
C TRP A 214 17.19 12.18 9.63
N PRO A 215 17.68 13.25 8.96
CA PRO A 215 17.47 14.63 9.39
C PRO A 215 16.00 15.10 9.39
N PHE A 216 15.11 14.40 8.69
CA PHE A 216 13.67 14.72 8.62
C PHE A 216 12.78 13.90 9.57
N ASN A 217 13.34 13.00 10.38
CA ASN A 217 12.55 12.04 11.18
C ASN A 217 12.57 12.34 12.70
N ARG A 218 13.00 13.53 13.11
CA ARG A 218 12.81 14.03 14.48
C ARG A 218 11.32 14.31 14.70
N LYS A 219 10.56 13.32 15.15
CA LYS A 219 9.31 13.62 15.88
C LYS A 219 9.68 14.47 17.09
N PRO A 220 8.97 15.58 17.38
CA PRO A 220 9.16 16.28 18.65
C PRO A 220 8.89 15.27 19.78
N ARG A 221 9.81 15.20 20.74
CA ARG A 221 9.58 14.46 21.98
C ARG A 221 8.27 14.98 22.60
N PRO A 222 7.33 14.12 23.03
CA PRO A 222 6.23 14.61 23.85
C PRO A 222 6.83 15.33 25.05
N LYS A 223 6.32 16.53 25.34
CA LYS A 223 6.74 17.29 26.52
C LYS A 223 6.39 16.44 27.75
N GLU A 224 7.42 15.98 28.46
CA GLU A 224 7.26 15.43 29.80
C GLU A 224 6.68 16.52 30.70
N GLY A 225 5.61 16.18 31.41
CA GLY A 225 5.21 16.81 32.67
C GLY A 225 4.86 18.30 32.63
N GLN A 226 3.57 18.59 32.56
CA GLN A 226 3.00 19.60 33.46
C GLN A 226 1.86 18.91 34.22
N GLN A 227 2.18 18.51 35.44
CA GLN A 227 1.21 18.41 36.53
C GLN A 227 0.79 19.83 36.91
#